data_AF-A0A7W1T700-F1
#
_entry.id   AF-A0A7W1T700-F1
#
_cell.length_a   1.000
_cell.length_b   1.000
_cell.length_c   1.000
_cell.angle_alpha   90.00
_cell.angle_beta   90.00
_cell.angle_gamma   90.00
#
_symmetry.space_group_name_H-M   'P 1'
#
loop_
_entity.id
_entity.type
_entity.pdbx_description
1 polymer ?
#
loop_
_entity_poly.entity_id
_entity_poly.type
_entity_poly.pdbx_seq_one_letter_code
_entity_poly.pdbx_strand_id
1 'polypeptide(L)'
;MLGSRGSVVPMFKKQIAKGGPVTVTDPQMTRFFMIIPEAASLVLQAGVFSQGGEIFVLDMGEEVKILDLAKNVIRLSGYSLDDIEIKFTGLRPGEKLYEELLLENELEPQQIYPKIYVGKTKFVSFETLHRILENNDAWTKEELRKEMLALANSNQVTQEKNNLKV
;
A
#
# COMPACT_ATOMS: atom_id res chain seq x y z
N MET A 1 4.33 4.30 7.28
CA MET A 1 4.37 4.30 8.76
C MET A 1 4.68 5.71 9.27
N LEU A 2 4.05 6.10 10.37
CA LEU A 2 4.26 7.42 10.95
C LEU A 2 5.68 7.51 11.54
N GLY A 3 6.43 8.57 11.19
CA GLY A 3 7.74 8.84 11.79
C GLY A 3 8.90 7.94 11.34
N SER A 4 8.71 7.10 10.31
CA SER A 4 9.81 6.31 9.74
C SER A 4 10.83 7.18 9.00
N ARG A 5 12.07 6.70 8.86
CA ARG A 5 13.12 7.37 8.07
C ARG A 5 12.64 7.58 6.64
N GLY A 6 12.74 8.81 6.14
CA GLY A 6 12.27 9.19 4.81
C GLY A 6 10.76 9.38 4.66
N SER A 7 9.97 9.29 5.74
CA SER A 7 8.54 9.59 5.66
C SER A 7 8.25 11.10 5.54
N VAL A 8 7.01 11.41 5.20
CA VAL A 8 6.54 12.77 4.94
C VAL A 8 6.65 13.70 6.16
N VAL A 9 6.45 13.20 7.39
CA VAL A 9 6.49 14.03 8.60
C VAL A 9 7.91 14.56 8.90
N PRO A 10 8.97 13.72 8.93
CA PRO A 10 10.36 14.20 9.00
C PRO A 10 10.72 15.18 7.88
N MET A 11 10.19 14.98 6.66
CA MET A 11 10.41 15.92 5.55
C MET A 11 9.79 17.28 5.86
N PHE A 12 8.52 17.33 6.29
CA PHE A 12 7.86 18.58 6.70
C PHE A 12 8.62 19.29 7.81
N LYS A 13 9.03 18.57 8.86
CA LYS A 13 9.84 19.16 9.95
C LYS A 13 11.14 19.78 9.44
N LYS A 14 11.82 19.13 8.50
CA LYS A 14 13.04 19.67 7.87
C LYS A 14 12.77 20.89 7.01
N GLN A 15 11.64 20.95 6.30
CA GLN A 15 11.23 22.11 5.52
C GLN A 15 10.90 23.29 6.42
N ILE A 16 10.13 23.05 7.49
CA ILE A 16 9.77 24.05 8.51
C ILE A 16 11.02 24.61 9.18
N ALA A 17 11.96 23.75 9.60
CA ALA A 17 13.21 24.20 10.21
C ALA A 17 14.09 25.05 9.28
N LYS A 18 13.86 25.01 7.96
CA LYS A 18 14.53 25.84 6.95
C LYS A 18 13.75 27.12 6.60
N GLY A 19 12.60 27.37 7.22
CA GLY A 19 11.71 28.50 6.91
C GLY A 19 10.69 28.21 5.81
N GLY A 20 10.49 26.95 5.42
CA GLY A 20 9.54 26.56 4.37
C GLY A 20 10.05 26.81 2.94
N PRO A 21 9.15 26.71 1.93
CA PRO A 21 7.77 26.24 2.04
C PRO A 21 7.69 24.74 2.36
N VAL A 22 6.56 24.31 2.90
CA VAL A 22 6.23 22.89 3.01
C VAL A 22 5.63 22.40 1.68
N THR A 23 6.13 21.30 1.15
CA THR A 23 5.67 20.79 -0.17
C THR A 23 4.68 19.66 -0.02
N VAL A 24 3.48 19.81 -0.58
CA VAL A 24 2.45 18.76 -0.62
C VAL A 24 2.23 18.34 -2.07
N THR A 25 2.08 17.05 -2.36
CA THR A 25 1.91 16.57 -3.74
C THR A 25 0.62 17.09 -4.36
N ASP A 26 -0.51 16.85 -3.69
CA ASP A 26 -1.85 17.20 -4.15
C ASP A 26 -2.77 17.51 -2.95
N PRO A 27 -3.68 18.49 -3.04
CA PRO A 27 -4.61 18.83 -1.96
C PRO A 27 -5.57 17.72 -1.54
N GLN A 28 -5.88 16.78 -2.44
CA GLN A 28 -6.80 15.67 -2.19
C GLN A 28 -6.09 14.39 -1.73
N MET A 29 -4.75 14.35 -1.75
CA MET A 29 -3.99 13.15 -1.43
C MET A 29 -4.23 12.66 0.01
N THR A 30 -4.57 11.39 0.15
CA THR A 30 -4.72 10.70 1.44
C THR A 30 -3.73 9.55 1.58
N ARG A 31 -3.33 9.23 2.81
CA ARG A 31 -2.53 8.03 3.11
C ARG A 31 -2.97 7.41 4.42
N PHE A 32 -2.83 6.10 4.50
CA PHE A 32 -2.96 5.36 5.75
C PHE A 32 -1.70 5.53 6.61
N PHE A 33 -1.91 5.69 7.92
CA PHE A 33 -0.82 5.77 8.89
C PHE A 33 -1.06 4.80 10.03
N MET A 34 0.00 4.11 10.39
CA MET A 34 0.09 3.29 11.58
C MET A 34 1.42 3.59 12.26
N ILE A 35 1.42 3.57 13.59
CA ILE A 35 2.66 3.74 14.35
C ILE A 35 3.51 2.47 14.24
N ILE A 36 4.83 2.63 14.27
CA ILE A 36 5.77 1.51 14.07
C ILE A 36 5.54 0.37 15.09
N PRO A 37 5.38 0.63 16.41
CA PRO A 37 5.16 -0.46 17.37
C PRO A 37 3.87 -1.24 17.13
N GLU A 38 2.81 -0.55 16.69
CA GLU A 38 1.53 -1.18 16.35
C GLU A 38 1.69 -2.09 15.14
N ALA A 39 2.29 -1.58 14.05
CA ALA A 39 2.53 -2.38 12.86
C ALA A 39 3.41 -3.59 13.15
N ALA A 40 4.49 -3.41 13.92
CA ALA A 40 5.37 -4.50 14.32
C ALA A 40 4.63 -5.55 15.17
N SER A 41 3.80 -5.12 16.11
CA SER A 41 2.98 -6.03 16.93
C SER A 41 2.02 -6.85 16.08
N LEU A 42 1.32 -6.21 15.13
CA LEU A 42 0.37 -6.90 14.25
C LEU A 42 1.08 -7.90 13.33
N VAL A 43 2.27 -7.59 12.83
CA VAL A 43 3.08 -8.52 12.03
C VAL A 43 3.48 -9.76 12.85
N LEU A 44 3.94 -9.56 14.10
CA LEU A 44 4.27 -10.67 14.98
C LEU A 44 3.05 -11.54 15.31
N GLN A 45 1.91 -10.91 15.56
CA GLN A 45 0.64 -11.63 15.81
C GLN A 45 0.18 -12.42 14.58
N ALA A 46 0.22 -11.82 13.38
CA ALA A 46 -0.08 -12.51 12.13
C ALA A 46 0.79 -13.76 11.94
N GLY A 47 2.08 -13.66 12.27
CA GLY A 47 3.01 -14.80 12.20
C GLY A 47 2.61 -16.00 13.05
N VAL A 48 1.92 -15.80 14.18
CA VAL A 48 1.42 -16.89 15.03
C VAL A 48 0.28 -17.67 14.36
N PHE A 49 -0.48 -17.02 13.47
CA PHE A 49 -1.63 -17.61 12.79
C PHE A 49 -1.29 -18.20 11.41
N SER A 50 -0.06 -18.04 10.92
CA SER A 50 0.32 -18.51 9.58
C SER A 50 0.50 -20.03 9.53
N GLN A 51 -0.12 -20.66 8.53
CA GLN A 51 0.05 -22.08 8.20
C GLN A 51 0.83 -22.28 6.88
N GLY A 52 1.06 -21.20 6.13
CA GLY A 52 1.88 -21.13 4.93
C GLY A 52 1.07 -20.70 3.72
N GLY A 53 1.53 -19.64 3.04
CA GLY A 53 0.92 -19.14 1.80
C GLY A 53 -0.20 -18.12 1.99
N GLU A 54 -0.54 -17.76 3.23
CA GLU A 54 -1.48 -16.67 3.49
C GLU A 54 -0.85 -15.29 3.24
N ILE A 55 -1.68 -14.36 2.80
CA ILE A 55 -1.34 -12.95 2.71
C ILE A 55 -2.14 -12.23 3.79
N PHE A 56 -1.48 -11.72 4.82
CA PHE A 56 -2.17 -10.95 5.86
C PHE A 56 -2.28 -9.49 5.47
N VAL A 57 -3.47 -8.93 5.68
CA VAL A 57 -3.75 -7.52 5.42
C VAL A 57 -4.14 -6.86 6.72
N LEU A 58 -3.45 -5.77 7.04
CA LEU A 58 -3.66 -5.04 8.28
C LEU A 58 -4.72 -3.97 8.06
N ASP A 59 -5.64 -3.87 9.01
CA ASP A 59 -6.53 -2.72 9.12
C ASP A 59 -5.72 -1.50 9.55
N MET A 60 -5.62 -0.54 8.65
CA MET A 60 -4.85 0.68 8.88
C MET A 60 -5.70 1.81 9.48
N GLY A 61 -6.99 1.57 9.75
CA GLY A 61 -7.93 2.57 10.22
C GLY A 61 -8.29 3.58 9.13
N GLU A 62 -8.61 4.80 9.55
CA GLU A 62 -9.02 5.88 8.64
C GLU A 62 -7.83 6.48 7.90
N GLU A 63 -8.07 6.84 6.63
CA GLU A 63 -7.10 7.56 5.82
C GLU A 63 -6.94 9.02 6.29
N VAL A 64 -5.73 9.56 6.12
CA VAL A 64 -5.41 10.93 6.55
C VAL A 64 -5.01 11.77 5.35
N LYS A 65 -5.64 12.95 5.19
CA LYS A 65 -5.24 13.93 4.17
C LYS A 65 -3.84 14.47 4.45
N ILE A 66 -2.96 14.39 3.47
CA ILE A 66 -1.58 14.87 3.58
C ILE A 66 -1.53 16.40 3.78
N LEU A 67 -2.47 17.13 3.17
CA LEU A 67 -2.60 18.56 3.38
C LEU A 67 -2.90 18.91 4.85
N ASP A 68 -3.81 18.18 5.50
CA ASP A 68 -4.17 18.43 6.89
C ASP A 68 -3.04 18.03 7.83
N LEU A 69 -2.34 16.94 7.51
CA LEU A 69 -1.11 16.56 8.19
C LEU A 69 -0.04 17.67 8.10
N ALA A 70 0.19 18.26 6.93
CA ALA A 70 1.13 19.36 6.75
C ALA A 70 0.76 20.57 7.62
N LYS A 71 -0.49 21.01 7.57
CA LYS A 71 -1.00 22.13 8.39
C LYS A 71 -0.83 21.85 9.88
N ASN A 72 -1.10 20.63 10.33
CA ASN A 72 -0.94 20.26 11.73
C ASN A 72 0.53 20.27 12.16
N VAL A 73 1.45 19.76 11.33
CA VAL A 73 2.88 19.79 11.64
C VAL A 73 3.42 21.23 11.72
N ILE A 74 2.96 22.13 10.83
CA ILE A 74 3.30 23.57 10.89
C ILE A 74 2.85 24.19 12.22
N ARG A 75 1.56 24.02 12.57
CA ARG A 75 0.97 24.55 13.81
C ARG A 75 1.66 24.01 15.06
N LEU A 76 1.88 22.70 15.12
CA LEU A 76 2.54 22.04 16.25
C LEU A 76 4.04 22.42 16.35
N SER A 77 4.62 22.98 15.30
CA SER A 77 5.99 23.52 15.32
C SER A 77 6.04 25.00 15.75
N GLY A 78 4.90 25.60 16.10
CA GLY A 78 4.82 26.99 16.59
C GLY A 78 4.64 28.05 15.50
N TYR A 79 4.35 27.65 14.26
CA TYR A 79 4.17 28.56 13.13
C TYR A 79 2.70 28.60 12.67
N SER A 80 2.30 29.72 12.09
CA SER A 80 1.04 29.86 11.35
C SER A 80 1.21 29.50 9.87
N LEU A 81 0.11 29.43 9.13
CA LEU A 81 0.15 29.24 7.66
C LEU A 81 0.58 30.52 6.92
N ASP A 82 0.59 31.66 7.61
CA ASP A 82 1.12 32.92 7.07
C ASP A 82 2.65 32.96 7.21
N ASP A 83 3.20 32.27 8.23
CA ASP A 83 4.66 32.15 8.42
C ASP A 83 5.29 31.13 7.46
N ILE A 84 4.56 30.05 7.15
CA ILE A 84 5.05 28.94 6.34
C ILE A 84 4.02 28.57 5.27
N GLU A 85 4.36 28.91 4.03
CA GLU A 85 3.55 28.57 2.85
C GLU A 85 3.54 27.04 2.59
N ILE A 86 2.40 26.55 2.10
CA ILE A 86 2.27 25.21 1.52
C ILE A 86 2.26 25.32 0.00
N LYS A 87 3.21 24.64 -0.66
CA LYS A 87 3.31 24.60 -2.13
C LYS A 87 2.92 23.23 -2.68
N PHE A 88 2.06 23.23 -3.70
CA PHE A 88 1.71 22.00 -4.40
C PHE A 88 2.72 21.65 -5.50
N THR A 89 3.18 20.40 -5.53
CA THR A 89 4.20 19.95 -6.50
C THR A 89 3.64 19.14 -7.66
N GLY A 90 2.39 18.68 -7.57
CA GLY A 90 1.79 17.77 -8.55
C GLY A 90 2.27 16.33 -8.38
N LEU A 91 1.51 15.40 -8.96
CA LEU A 91 1.78 13.96 -8.92
C LEU A 91 2.98 13.59 -9.79
N ARG A 92 3.81 12.67 -9.27
CA ARG A 92 4.87 12.04 -10.06
C ARG A 92 4.31 10.87 -10.87
N PRO A 93 4.96 10.47 -11.98
CA PRO A 93 4.54 9.30 -12.75
C PRO A 93 4.40 8.05 -11.88
N GLY A 94 3.22 7.43 -11.91
CA GLY A 94 2.89 6.23 -11.13
C GLY A 94 2.46 6.50 -9.67
N GLU A 95 2.44 7.76 -9.21
CA GLU A 95 1.99 8.10 -7.86
C GLU A 95 0.46 8.08 -7.79
N LYS A 96 -0.10 7.33 -6.83
CA LYS A 96 -1.54 7.28 -6.59
C LYS A 96 -2.01 8.47 -5.75
N LEU A 97 -3.19 8.99 -6.05
CA LEU A 97 -3.83 10.03 -5.23
C LEU A 97 -4.36 9.43 -3.91
N TYR A 98 -4.95 8.24 -3.98
CA TYR A 98 -5.52 7.48 -2.86
C TYR A 98 -4.90 6.09 -2.80
N GLU A 99 -4.75 5.54 -1.59
CA GLU A 99 -4.29 4.16 -1.39
C GLU A 99 -5.49 3.22 -1.31
N GLU A 100 -5.32 2.00 -1.80
CA GLU A 100 -6.31 0.93 -1.71
C GLU A 100 -5.67 -0.19 -0.88
N LEU A 101 -6.32 -0.64 0.20
CA LEU A 101 -5.75 -1.71 1.03
C LEU A 101 -5.87 -3.07 0.33
N LEU A 102 -7.07 -3.41 -0.14
CA LEU A 102 -7.38 -4.49 -1.10
C LEU A 102 -8.79 -4.22 -1.64
N LEU A 103 -9.14 -4.80 -2.80
CA LEU A 103 -10.53 -4.78 -3.27
C LEU A 103 -11.41 -5.68 -2.38
N GLU A 104 -12.68 -5.36 -2.21
CA GLU A 104 -13.61 -6.13 -1.36
C GLU A 104 -13.67 -7.63 -1.73
N ASN A 105 -13.46 -7.96 -3.00
CA ASN A 105 -13.43 -9.34 -3.49
C ASN A 105 -12.10 -10.08 -3.23
N GLU A 106 -11.07 -9.38 -2.75
CA GLU A 106 -9.73 -9.91 -2.45
C GLU A 106 -9.50 -10.09 -0.95
N LEU A 107 -10.48 -9.76 -0.11
CA LEU A 107 -10.44 -9.97 1.33
C LEU A 107 -11.39 -11.09 1.73
N GLU A 108 -10.96 -11.91 2.70
CA GLU A 108 -11.91 -12.67 3.50
C GLU A 108 -12.66 -11.69 4.43
N PRO A 109 -14.00 -11.76 4.51
CA PRO A 109 -14.79 -10.78 5.25
C PRO A 109 -14.56 -10.84 6.76
N GLN A 110 -14.00 -11.94 7.28
CA GLN A 110 -13.77 -12.13 8.71
C GLN A 110 -12.32 -11.82 9.09
N GLN A 111 -12.15 -10.98 10.11
CA GLN A 111 -10.87 -10.80 10.78
C GLN A 111 -10.50 -12.07 11.55
N ILE A 112 -9.26 -12.54 11.39
CA ILE A 112 -8.73 -13.65 12.20
C ILE A 112 -8.25 -13.19 13.57
N TYR A 113 -7.96 -11.89 13.69
CA TYR A 113 -7.58 -11.20 14.90
C TYR A 113 -7.92 -9.70 14.71
N PRO A 114 -8.22 -8.93 15.77
CA PRO A 114 -8.47 -7.49 15.63
C PRO A 114 -7.42 -6.80 14.74
N LYS A 115 -7.89 -6.13 13.70
CA LYS A 115 -7.06 -5.45 12.67
C LYS A 115 -6.24 -6.36 11.75
N ILE A 116 -6.51 -7.66 11.69
CA ILE A 116 -5.82 -8.60 10.81
C ILE A 116 -6.84 -9.39 9.99
N TYR A 117 -6.77 -9.22 8.68
CA TYR A 117 -7.52 -9.95 7.68
C TYR A 117 -6.62 -10.93 6.93
N VAL A 118 -7.24 -11.92 6.30
CA VAL A 118 -6.58 -12.79 5.32
C VAL A 118 -7.02 -12.37 3.93
N GLY A 119 -6.05 -12.07 3.07
CA GLY A 119 -6.27 -11.80 1.66
C GLY A 119 -6.44 -13.10 0.88
N LYS A 120 -7.34 -13.08 -0.11
CA LYS A 120 -7.53 -14.16 -1.07
C LYS A 120 -6.36 -14.16 -2.03
N THR A 121 -5.54 -15.20 -1.95
CA THR A 121 -4.42 -15.38 -2.88
C THR A 121 -4.85 -16.17 -4.10
N LYS A 122 -4.27 -15.81 -5.25
CA LYS A 122 -4.35 -16.60 -6.47
C LYS A 122 -3.06 -17.38 -6.62
N PHE A 123 -3.17 -18.70 -6.71
CA PHE A 123 -2.01 -19.52 -6.98
C PHE A 123 -1.61 -19.42 -8.45
N VAL A 124 -0.32 -19.19 -8.69
CA VAL A 124 0.31 -19.34 -9.99
C VAL A 124 1.20 -20.57 -9.93
N SER A 125 1.07 -21.46 -10.92
CA SER A 125 1.89 -22.69 -10.93
C SER A 125 3.37 -22.36 -11.11
N PHE A 126 4.22 -23.11 -10.42
CA PHE A 126 5.67 -22.98 -10.53
C PHE A 126 6.15 -23.12 -11.98
N GLU A 127 5.57 -24.05 -12.74
CA GLU A 127 5.88 -24.26 -14.16
C GLU A 127 5.64 -23.01 -15.01
N THR A 128 4.56 -22.27 -14.75
CA THR A 128 4.25 -21.03 -15.48
C THR A 128 5.26 -19.94 -15.15
N LEU A 129 5.59 -19.78 -13.86
CA LEU A 129 6.60 -18.83 -13.42
C LEU A 129 7.98 -19.17 -13.99
N HIS A 130 8.37 -20.44 -13.91
CA HIS A 130 9.64 -20.94 -14.42
C HIS A 130 9.78 -20.71 -15.92
N ARG A 131 8.72 -21.02 -16.70
CA ARG A 131 8.69 -20.75 -18.14
C ARG A 131 8.93 -19.27 -18.45
N ILE A 132 8.29 -18.37 -17.71
CA ILE A 132 8.45 -16.93 -17.90
C ILE A 132 9.88 -16.50 -17.56
N LEU A 133 10.45 -17.00 -16.47
CA LEU A 133 11.79 -16.64 -16.03
C LEU A 133 12.87 -17.16 -16.99
N GLU A 134 12.77 -18.41 -17.46
CA GLU A 134 13.74 -18.99 -18.41
C GLU A 134 13.71 -18.32 -19.78
N ASN A 135 12.53 -17.89 -20.25
CA ASN A 135 12.38 -17.30 -21.57
C ASN A 135 12.47 -15.77 -21.57
N ASN A 136 12.67 -15.13 -20.40
CA ASN A 136 12.71 -13.67 -20.28
C ASN A 136 13.76 -13.02 -21.18
N ASP A 137 14.95 -13.62 -21.28
CA ASP A 137 16.05 -13.09 -22.09
C ASP A 137 15.82 -13.28 -23.61
N ALA A 138 14.91 -14.18 -23.99
CA ALA A 138 14.53 -14.44 -25.37
C ALA A 138 13.33 -13.60 -25.85
N TRP A 139 12.63 -12.92 -24.93
CA TRP A 139 11.43 -12.14 -25.25
C TRP A 139 11.74 -10.65 -25.43
N THR A 140 11.05 -10.06 -26.41
CA THR A 140 10.94 -8.60 -26.49
C THR A 140 10.09 -8.06 -25.35
N LYS A 141 10.24 -6.76 -25.05
CA LYS A 141 9.46 -6.07 -24.02
C LYS A 141 7.95 -6.23 -24.23
N GLU A 142 7.50 -6.17 -25.48
CA GLU A 142 6.10 -6.34 -25.87
C GLU A 142 5.58 -7.76 -25.59
N GLU A 143 6.40 -8.79 -25.86
CA GLU A 143 6.05 -10.20 -25.61
C GLU A 143 5.97 -10.48 -24.11
N LEU A 144 6.98 -10.04 -23.35
CA LEU A 144 6.97 -10.15 -21.89
C LEU A 144 5.76 -9.44 -21.28
N ARG A 145 5.45 -8.22 -21.74
CA ARG A 145 4.27 -7.48 -21.29
C ARG A 145 2.99 -8.25 -21.57
N LYS A 146 2.85 -8.85 -22.76
CA LYS A 146 1.68 -9.62 -23.14
C LYS A 146 1.50 -10.84 -22.24
N GLU A 147 2.58 -11.59 -21.97
CA GLU A 147 2.52 -12.78 -21.12
C GLU A 147 2.23 -12.42 -19.65
N MET A 148 2.85 -11.36 -19.12
CA MET A 148 2.58 -10.87 -17.76
C MET A 148 1.12 -10.41 -17.59
N LEU A 149 0.57 -9.72 -18.58
CA LEU A 149 -0.84 -9.32 -18.57
C LEU A 149 -1.77 -10.52 -18.69
N ALA A 150 -1.42 -11.52 -19.51
CA ALA A 150 -2.19 -12.75 -19.61
C ALA A 150 -2.21 -13.47 -18.26
N LEU A 151 -1.06 -13.59 -17.58
CA LEU A 151 -0.95 -14.20 -16.26
C LEU A 151 -1.78 -13.47 -15.19
N ALA A 152 -1.73 -12.14 -15.17
CA ALA A 152 -2.48 -11.33 -14.22
C ALA A 152 -4.01 -11.48 -14.43
N ASN A 153 -4.45 -11.65 -15.69
CA ASN A 153 -5.86 -11.69 -16.06
C ASN A 153 -6.45 -13.13 -16.12
N SER A 154 -5.64 -14.16 -16.36
CA SER A 154 -6.11 -15.52 -16.69
C SER A 154 -6.81 -16.25 -15.56
N ASN A 155 -6.70 -15.76 -14.31
CA ASN A 155 -7.23 -16.46 -13.13
C ASN A 155 -8.58 -15.91 -12.63
N GLN A 156 -9.42 -15.34 -13.51
CA GLN A 156 -10.83 -15.07 -13.18
C GLN A 156 -11.77 -16.29 -13.36
N VAL A 157 -11.28 -17.43 -13.86
CA VAL A 157 -12.13 -18.59 -14.19
C VAL A 157 -11.61 -19.89 -13.57
N THR A 158 -11.53 -20.00 -12.23
CA THR A 158 -11.46 -21.34 -11.59
C THR A 158 -11.92 -21.31 -10.13
N GLN A 159 -13.19 -20.97 -9.86
CA GLN A 159 -13.85 -21.31 -8.59
C GLN A 159 -15.33 -21.74 -8.74
N GLU A 160 -15.73 -22.33 -9.87
CA GLU A 160 -17.09 -22.89 -10.03
C GLU A 160 -17.15 -24.42 -10.17
N LYS A 161 -16.05 -25.15 -10.03
CA LYS A 161 -16.08 -26.61 -10.09
C LYS A 161 -15.23 -27.23 -9.00
N ASN A 162 -15.77 -27.27 -7.78
CA ASN A 162 -15.57 -28.37 -6.84
C ASN A 162 -16.63 -28.33 -5.72
N ASN A 163 -17.73 -29.07 -5.99
CA ASN A 163 -18.50 -29.91 -5.06
C ASN A 163 -19.35 -29.19 -3.98
N LEU A 164 -20.70 -29.27 -3.96
CA LEU A 164 -21.57 -30.40 -4.31
C LEU A 164 -21.00 -31.74 -3.81
N LYS A 165 -21.00 -31.90 -2.49
CA LYS A 165 -21.13 -33.14 -1.70
C LYS A 165 -20.72 -32.83 -0.25
N VAL A 166 -21.69 -32.55 0.62
CA VAL A 166 -22.23 -33.43 1.67
C VAL A 166 -23.66 -32.99 1.93
#